data_AF-A0A7V3L438-F1
#
_entry.id   AF-A0A7V3L438-F1
#
_cell.length_a   1.000
_cell.length_b   1.000
_cell.length_c   1.000
_cell.angle_alpha   90.00
_cell.angle_beta   90.00
_cell.angle_gamma   90.00
#
_symmetry.space_group_name_H-M   'P 1'
#
loop_
_entity.id
_entity.type
_entity.pdbx_description
1 polymer ?
#
loop_
_entity_poly.entity_id
_entity_poly.type
_entity_poly.pdbx_seq_one_letter_code
_entity_poly.pdbx_strand_id
1 'polypeptide(L)'
;MQLQHCYQLLGARPDWTIDEIKGAFRRQLLTVHPDQNPKDPLAVERTRQLLEAYRTVLRYASTSPRPCHADTSVAHQMNNISRQAQDPRQCWFSRASDLVFILTVVVLAVYLILNVLLSERGPVFRPNPSAFVTTEPVKELPIVAEPDITDTSIWYYTRRYQSTLGDEWLCEQAIEAYRHAAAQAAIVGDTHR
;
A
#
# COMPACT_ATOMS: atom_id res chain seq x y z
N MET A 1 -25.70 25.88 -13.00
CA MET A 1 -25.15 26.39 -14.28
C MET A 1 -25.86 25.76 -15.48
N GLN A 2 -25.95 26.45 -16.62
CA GLN A 2 -26.45 25.87 -17.87
C GLN A 2 -25.39 24.97 -18.52
N LEU A 3 -25.79 23.82 -19.08
CA LEU A 3 -24.86 22.82 -19.62
C LEU A 3 -23.95 23.37 -20.74
N GLN A 4 -24.51 24.19 -21.64
CA GLN A 4 -23.75 24.82 -22.73
C GLN A 4 -22.65 25.74 -22.20
N HIS A 5 -22.95 26.49 -21.14
CA HIS A 5 -21.97 27.34 -20.47
C HIS A 5 -20.87 26.51 -19.80
N CYS A 6 -21.19 25.35 -19.23
CA CYS A 6 -20.18 24.46 -18.66
C CYS A 6 -19.19 23.94 -19.73
N TYR A 7 -19.66 23.58 -20.92
CA TYR A 7 -18.80 23.16 -22.02
C TYR A 7 -17.89 24.29 -22.51
N GLN A 8 -18.43 25.50 -22.66
CA GLN A 8 -17.66 26.69 -23.02
C GLN A 8 -16.60 27.01 -21.97
N LEU A 9 -16.97 26.92 -20.68
CA LEU A 9 -16.07 27.19 -19.58
C LEU A 9 -14.93 26.18 -19.52
N LEU A 10 -15.13 24.92 -19.92
CA LEU A 10 -14.06 23.92 -20.05
C LEU A 10 -13.28 23.99 -21.37
N GLY A 11 -13.70 24.85 -22.31
CA GLY A 11 -13.19 24.84 -23.68
C GLY A 11 -13.42 23.50 -24.40
N ALA A 12 -14.47 22.77 -24.00
CA ALA A 12 -14.79 21.44 -24.52
C ALA A 12 -15.99 21.49 -25.45
N ARG A 13 -16.03 20.58 -26.43
CA ARG A 13 -17.21 20.39 -27.28
C ARG A 13 -18.14 19.34 -26.67
N PRO A 14 -19.47 19.45 -26.91
CA PRO A 14 -20.41 18.42 -26.49
C PRO A 14 -20.10 17.06 -27.13
N ASP A 15 -19.47 17.03 -28.31
CA ASP A 15 -19.14 15.81 -29.04
C ASP A 15 -17.87 15.10 -28.53
N TRP A 16 -17.11 15.72 -27.62
CA TRP A 16 -15.86 15.14 -27.11
C TRP A 16 -16.11 13.91 -26.23
N THR A 17 -15.13 13.02 -26.27
CA THR A 17 -15.04 11.85 -25.38
C THR A 17 -14.70 12.28 -23.96
N ILE A 18 -14.99 11.41 -22.98
CA ILE A 18 -14.71 11.68 -21.56
C ILE A 18 -13.22 11.97 -21.33
N ASP A 19 -12.32 11.32 -22.07
CA ASP A 19 -10.88 11.50 -21.90
C ASP A 19 -10.38 12.82 -22.50
N GLU A 20 -10.95 13.26 -23.62
CA GLU A 20 -10.70 14.60 -24.16
C GLU A 20 -11.19 15.70 -23.22
N ILE A 21 -12.37 15.51 -22.61
CA ILE A 21 -12.92 16.43 -21.60
C ILE A 21 -12.00 16.51 -20.37
N LYS A 22 -11.47 15.37 -19.89
CA LYS A 22 -10.46 15.35 -18.81
C LYS A 22 -9.20 16.10 -19.22
N GLY A 23 -8.72 15.91 -20.45
CA GLY A 23 -7.55 16.61 -20.98
C GLY A 23 -7.74 18.13 -21.05
N ALA A 24 -8.91 18.58 -21.47
CA ALA A 24 -9.29 19.99 -21.50
C ALA A 24 -9.33 20.61 -20.09
N PHE A 25 -10.01 19.94 -19.17
CA PHE A 25 -10.08 20.34 -17.77
C PHE A 25 -8.69 20.50 -17.15
N ARG A 26 -7.78 19.54 -17.35
CA ARG A 26 -6.41 19.61 -16.81
C ARG A 26 -5.65 20.83 -17.32
N ARG A 27 -5.73 21.11 -18.63
CA ARG A 27 -5.07 22.28 -19.24
C ARG A 27 -5.57 23.57 -18.62
N GLN A 28 -6.88 23.69 -18.47
CA GLN A 28 -7.49 24.91 -17.96
C GLN A 28 -7.31 25.08 -16.45
N LEU A 29 -7.30 23.97 -15.70
CA LEU A 29 -7.02 23.99 -14.27
C LEU A 29 -5.62 24.52 -14.01
N LEU A 30 -4.62 24.10 -14.77
CA LEU A 30 -3.25 24.61 -14.64
C LEU A 30 -3.20 26.13 -14.84
N THR A 31 -3.85 26.64 -15.88
CA THR A 31 -3.89 28.09 -16.18
C THR A 31 -4.55 28.91 -15.07
N VAL A 32 -5.57 28.37 -14.41
CA VAL A 32 -6.39 29.11 -13.43
C VAL A 32 -5.99 28.80 -11.97
N HIS A 33 -5.09 27.85 -11.75
CA HIS A 33 -4.76 27.35 -10.41
C HIS A 33 -4.32 28.48 -9.46
N PRO A 34 -4.83 28.54 -8.22
CA PRO A 34 -4.51 29.61 -7.28
C PRO A 34 -3.02 29.66 -6.90
N ASP A 35 -2.34 28.52 -6.91
CA ASP A 35 -0.88 28.43 -6.65
C ASP A 35 -0.05 29.09 -7.76
N GLN A 36 -0.50 29.01 -9.03
CA GLN A 36 0.18 29.67 -10.14
C GLN A 36 -0.19 31.15 -10.27
N ASN A 37 -1.34 31.55 -9.72
CA ASN A 37 -1.87 32.92 -9.78
C ASN A 37 -2.15 33.51 -8.38
N PRO A 38 -1.13 33.62 -7.48
CA PRO A 38 -1.35 34.12 -6.12
C PRO A 38 -1.74 35.59 -6.04
N LYS A 39 -1.59 36.34 -7.14
CA LYS A 39 -1.92 37.78 -7.24
C LYS A 39 -3.38 38.04 -7.66
N ASP A 40 -4.09 37.02 -8.16
CA ASP A 40 -5.47 37.17 -8.58
C ASP A 40 -6.44 36.60 -7.52
N PRO A 41 -7.16 37.45 -6.77
CA PRO A 41 -8.12 36.98 -5.77
C PRO A 41 -9.29 36.20 -6.38
N LEU A 42 -9.53 36.33 -7.68
CA LEU A 42 -10.58 35.61 -8.40
C LEU A 42 -10.13 34.21 -8.87
N ALA A 43 -8.85 33.84 -8.74
CA ALA A 43 -8.36 32.52 -9.16
C ALA A 43 -9.06 31.37 -8.43
N VAL A 44 -9.35 31.55 -7.14
CA VAL A 44 -10.09 30.57 -6.32
C VAL A 44 -11.51 30.39 -6.84
N GLU A 45 -12.20 31.49 -7.14
CA GLU A 45 -13.59 31.48 -7.62
C GLU A 45 -13.68 30.88 -9.03
N ARG A 46 -12.75 31.25 -9.93
CA ARG A 46 -12.68 30.66 -11.28
C ARG A 46 -12.37 29.17 -11.25
N THR A 47 -11.48 28.73 -10.36
CA THR A 47 -11.17 27.30 -10.15
C THR A 47 -12.40 26.54 -9.65
N ARG A 48 -13.16 27.14 -8.73
CA ARG A 48 -14.41 26.57 -8.22
C ARG A 48 -15.45 26.40 -9.33
N GLN A 49 -15.63 27.43 -10.16
CA GLN A 49 -16.54 27.39 -11.31
C GLN A 49 -16.12 26.34 -12.35
N LEU A 50 -14.82 26.20 -12.61
CA LEU A 50 -14.27 25.17 -13.49
C LEU A 50 -14.54 23.75 -12.98
N LEU A 51 -14.39 23.52 -11.67
CA LEU A 51 -14.70 22.24 -11.03
C LEU A 51 -16.20 21.90 -11.09
N GLU A 52 -17.07 22.88 -10.86
CA GLU A 52 -18.53 22.69 -10.94
C GLU A 52 -18.97 22.35 -12.37
N ALA A 53 -18.43 23.07 -13.35
CA ALA A 53 -18.68 22.82 -14.75
C ALA A 53 -18.23 21.40 -15.16
N TYR A 54 -17.04 20.97 -14.73
CA TYR A 54 -16.51 19.62 -15.00
C TYR A 54 -17.41 18.52 -14.43
N ARG A 55 -17.84 18.67 -13.16
CA ARG A 55 -18.75 17.72 -12.50
C ARG A 55 -20.08 17.62 -13.24
N THR A 56 -20.63 18.76 -13.67
CA THR A 56 -21.90 18.83 -14.40
C THR A 56 -21.81 18.12 -15.75
N VAL A 57 -20.72 18.36 -16.49
CA VAL A 57 -20.45 17.71 -17.79
C VAL A 57 -20.29 16.21 -17.64
N LEU A 58 -19.53 15.74 -16.65
CA LEU A 58 -19.37 14.31 -16.38
C LEU A 58 -20.69 13.62 -16.06
N ARG A 59 -21.51 14.24 -15.20
CA ARG A 59 -22.83 13.71 -14.85
C ARG A 59 -23.70 13.59 -16.10
N TYR A 60 -23.74 14.63 -16.94
CA TYR A 60 -24.48 14.59 -18.19
C TYR A 60 -23.96 13.52 -19.16
N ALA A 61 -22.65 13.39 -19.30
CA ALA A 61 -22.03 12.38 -20.16
C ALA A 61 -22.36 10.94 -19.71
N SER A 62 -22.54 10.71 -18.40
CA SER A 62 -22.94 9.41 -17.86
C SER A 62 -24.42 9.08 -18.05
N THR A 63 -25.29 10.10 -18.12
CA THR A 63 -26.74 9.92 -18.23
C THR A 63 -27.24 9.94 -19.68
N SER A 64 -26.52 10.61 -20.58
CA SER A 64 -26.91 10.69 -22.00
C SER A 64 -26.58 9.39 -22.73
N PRO A 65 -27.56 8.67 -23.29
CA PRO A 65 -27.29 7.58 -24.21
C PRO A 65 -26.84 8.21 -25.53
N ARG A 66 -25.53 8.38 -25.72
CA ARG A 66 -24.99 8.86 -27.00
C ARG A 66 -25.03 7.72 -28.01
N PRO A 67 -25.36 7.99 -29.29
CA PRO A 67 -25.13 7.03 -30.35
C PRO A 67 -23.64 6.71 -30.36
N CYS A 68 -23.33 5.43 -30.43
CA CYS A 68 -22.01 4.84 -30.50
C CYS A 68 -21.13 5.51 -31.57
N HIS A 69 -20.42 6.56 -31.18
CA HIS A 69 -19.17 6.94 -31.83
C HIS A 69 -18.13 5.92 -31.37
N ALA A 70 -17.91 4.93 -32.23
CA ALA A 70 -16.97 3.84 -32.04
C ALA A 70 -15.63 4.31 -31.43
N ASP A 71 -15.40 3.90 -30.18
CA ASP A 71 -14.15 3.38 -29.64
C ASP A 71 -12.86 4.03 -30.13
N THR A 72 -12.74 5.34 -29.99
CA THR A 72 -11.41 5.99 -30.05
C THR A 72 -10.55 5.59 -28.85
N SER A 73 -11.13 5.06 -27.77
CA SER A 73 -10.40 4.51 -26.62
C SER A 73 -9.61 3.25 -27.02
N VAL A 74 -10.15 2.38 -27.87
CA VAL A 74 -9.45 1.21 -28.41
C VAL A 74 -8.34 1.66 -29.37
N ALA A 75 -8.60 2.65 -30.23
CA ALA A 75 -7.59 3.18 -31.14
C ALA A 75 -6.42 3.87 -30.43
N HIS A 76 -6.67 4.67 -29.38
CA HIS A 76 -5.62 5.30 -28.58
C HIS A 76 -4.86 4.31 -27.70
N GLN A 77 -5.55 3.30 -27.17
CA GLN A 77 -4.93 2.20 -26.42
C GLN A 77 -4.06 1.34 -27.35
N MET A 78 -4.52 1.03 -28.57
CA MET A 78 -3.70 0.39 -29.59
C MET A 78 -2.52 1.27 -30.03
N ASN A 79 -2.67 2.58 -30.19
CA ASN A 79 -1.60 3.46 -30.66
C ASN A 79 -0.46 3.60 -29.63
N ASN A 80 -0.78 3.59 -28.34
CA ASN A 80 0.22 3.54 -27.27
C ASN A 80 0.94 2.19 -27.22
N ILE A 81 0.22 1.07 -27.39
CA ILE A 81 0.82 -0.28 -27.52
C ILE A 81 1.71 -0.37 -28.78
N SER A 82 1.31 0.26 -29.88
CA SER A 82 2.02 0.24 -31.16
C SER A 82 3.28 1.09 -31.16
N ARG A 83 3.29 2.24 -30.46
CA ARG A 83 4.50 3.03 -30.25
C ARG A 83 5.51 2.33 -29.35
N GLN A 84 5.03 1.54 -28.39
CA GLN A 84 5.88 0.71 -27.55
C GLN A 84 6.47 -0.50 -28.30
N ALA A 85 5.95 -0.82 -29.50
CA ALA A 85 6.41 -1.93 -30.34
C ALA A 85 7.39 -1.52 -31.46
N GLN A 86 7.75 -0.23 -31.59
CA GLN A 86 8.56 0.28 -32.70
C GLN A 86 10.03 0.59 -32.36
N ASP A 87 10.57 0.02 -31.27
CA ASP A 87 12.02 0.10 -31.01
C ASP A 87 12.70 -1.28 -31.20
N PRO A 88 13.16 -1.62 -32.43
CA PRO A 88 13.73 -2.93 -32.73
C PRO A 88 15.07 -3.21 -32.02
N ARG A 89 15.58 -2.26 -31.23
CA ARG A 89 16.80 -2.42 -30.41
C ARG A 89 16.54 -3.07 -29.05
N GLN A 90 15.30 -3.12 -28.56
CA GLN A 90 14.98 -3.66 -27.22
C GLN A 90 14.74 -5.18 -27.19
N CYS A 91 14.26 -5.81 -28.27
CA CYS A 91 13.89 -7.24 -28.25
C CYS A 91 15.08 -8.21 -28.29
N TRP A 92 16.27 -7.78 -28.74
CA TRP A 92 17.46 -8.65 -28.72
C TRP A 92 18.13 -8.71 -27.33
N PHE A 93 18.02 -7.64 -26.53
CA PHE A 93 18.59 -7.60 -25.18
C PHE A 93 17.78 -8.37 -24.14
N SER A 94 16.44 -8.45 -24.28
CA SER A 94 15.58 -9.04 -23.24
C SER A 94 15.76 -10.55 -23.06
N ARG A 95 15.90 -11.33 -24.14
CA ARG A 95 16.02 -12.79 -24.01
C ARG A 95 17.39 -13.23 -23.46
N ALA A 96 18.44 -12.46 -23.73
CA ALA A 96 19.75 -12.71 -23.15
C ALA A 96 19.82 -12.23 -21.69
N SER A 97 19.18 -11.11 -21.34
CA SER A 97 19.13 -10.62 -19.97
C SER A 97 18.39 -11.56 -19.03
N ASP A 98 17.31 -12.20 -19.52
CA ASP A 98 16.52 -13.12 -18.69
C ASP A 98 17.33 -14.37 -18.31
N LEU A 99 18.10 -14.93 -19.24
CA LEU A 99 18.96 -16.08 -18.95
C LEU A 99 20.12 -15.73 -18.01
N VAL A 100 20.73 -14.55 -18.17
CA VAL A 100 21.76 -14.07 -17.25
C VAL A 100 21.18 -13.83 -15.86
N PHE A 101 19.99 -13.23 -15.76
CA PHE A 101 19.33 -13.01 -14.48
C PHE A 101 19.01 -14.32 -13.76
N ILE A 102 18.43 -15.30 -14.47
CA ILE A 102 18.15 -16.63 -13.92
C ILE A 102 19.45 -17.28 -13.43
N LEU A 103 20.52 -17.24 -14.22
CA LEU A 103 21.81 -17.81 -13.84
C LEU A 103 22.39 -17.13 -12.59
N THR A 104 22.30 -15.79 -12.48
CA THR A 104 22.77 -15.07 -11.29
C THR A 104 22.00 -15.44 -10.03
N VAL A 105 20.67 -15.59 -10.11
CA VAL A 105 19.83 -15.99 -8.98
C VAL A 105 20.18 -17.41 -8.53
N VAL A 106 20.40 -18.33 -9.47
CA VAL A 106 20.80 -19.71 -9.17
C VAL A 106 22.17 -19.75 -8.49
N VAL A 107 23.15 -18.99 -9.00
CA VAL A 107 24.48 -18.90 -8.39
C VAL A 107 24.42 -18.32 -6.98
N LEU A 108 23.63 -17.28 -6.75
CA LEU A 108 23.43 -16.68 -5.43
C LEU A 108 22.79 -17.68 -4.46
N ALA A 109 21.77 -18.42 -4.90
CA ALA A 109 21.10 -19.42 -4.09
C ALA A 109 22.07 -20.56 -3.71
N VAL A 110 22.86 -21.06 -4.67
CA VAL A 110 23.89 -22.08 -4.43
C VAL A 110 24.95 -21.57 -3.46
N TYR A 111 25.41 -20.32 -3.62
CA TYR A 111 26.36 -19.69 -2.70
C TYR A 111 25.82 -19.58 -1.28
N LEU A 112 24.55 -19.19 -1.10
CA LEU A 112 23.90 -19.14 0.21
C LEU A 112 23.77 -20.54 0.83
N ILE A 113 23.38 -21.54 0.05
CA ILE A 113 23.26 -22.93 0.50
C ILE A 113 24.63 -23.48 0.93
N LEU A 114 25.68 -23.23 0.15
CA LEU A 114 27.06 -23.58 0.49
C LEU A 114 27.53 -22.84 1.76
N ASN A 115 27.23 -21.55 1.91
CA ASN A 115 27.53 -20.82 3.14
C ASN A 115 26.83 -21.43 4.36
N VAL A 116 25.57 -21.85 4.23
CA VAL A 116 24.85 -22.51 5.33
C VAL A 116 25.44 -23.88 5.63
N LEU A 117 25.79 -24.67 4.61
CA LEU A 117 26.37 -26.01 4.76
C LEU A 117 27.82 -26.00 5.28
N LEU A 118 28.61 -24.99 4.89
CA LEU A 118 30.01 -24.81 5.30
C LEU A 118 30.14 -23.95 6.57
N SER A 119 29.05 -23.35 7.04
CA SER A 119 29.05 -22.66 8.32
C SER A 119 29.03 -23.70 9.44
N GLU A 120 30.21 -24.12 9.89
CA GLU A 120 30.38 -24.78 11.19
C GLU A 120 30.00 -23.86 12.38
N ARG A 121 29.61 -22.61 12.10
CA ARG A 121 29.10 -21.66 13.08
C ARG A 121 27.57 -21.73 13.05
N GLY A 122 26.99 -22.44 14.02
CA GLY A 122 25.58 -22.29 14.35
C GLY A 122 25.28 -20.81 14.67
N PRO A 123 24.06 -20.31 14.40
CA PRO A 123 23.69 -18.94 14.71
C PRO A 123 23.89 -18.67 16.21
N VAL A 124 24.93 -17.90 16.56
CA VAL A 124 25.17 -17.48 17.94
C VAL A 124 24.22 -16.34 18.24
N PHE A 125 23.09 -16.69 18.84
CA PHE A 125 22.09 -15.73 19.26
C PHE A 125 22.55 -15.03 20.55
N ARG A 126 22.70 -13.70 20.49
CA ARG A 126 23.05 -12.87 21.65
C ARG A 126 21.85 -12.00 22.05
N PRO A 127 21.06 -12.38 23.07
CA PRO A 127 20.06 -11.49 23.68
C PRO A 127 20.65 -10.12 23.99
N ASN A 128 19.93 -9.04 23.66
CA ASN A 128 20.18 -7.76 24.31
C ASN A 128 19.36 -7.68 25.61
N PRO A 129 19.99 -7.76 26.80
CA PRO A 129 19.26 -7.72 28.07
C PRO A 129 18.60 -6.37 28.36
N SER A 130 18.90 -5.31 27.59
CA SER A 130 18.23 -4.01 27.77
C SER A 130 16.81 -3.97 27.19
N ALA A 131 16.38 -4.99 26.45
CA ALA A 131 15.03 -5.08 25.89
C ALA A 131 13.96 -5.50 26.93
N PHE A 132 14.38 -5.95 28.11
CA PHE A 132 13.48 -6.27 29.21
C PHE A 132 13.09 -4.99 29.96
N VAL A 133 12.08 -4.28 29.46
CA VAL A 133 11.34 -3.30 30.27
C VAL A 133 10.53 -4.10 31.29
N THR A 134 10.79 -3.86 32.57
CA THR A 134 10.13 -4.50 33.72
C THR A 134 8.62 -4.31 33.64
N THR A 135 7.89 -5.37 33.30
CA THR A 135 6.46 -5.48 33.56
C THR A 135 6.27 -5.63 35.07
N GLU A 136 5.50 -4.74 35.69
CA GLU A 136 5.19 -4.78 37.13
C GLU A 136 4.55 -6.13 37.53
N PRO A 137 4.82 -6.64 38.73
CA PRO A 137 4.26 -7.92 39.18
C PRO A 137 2.74 -7.84 39.36
N VAL A 138 2.07 -8.90 38.92
CA VAL A 138 0.62 -9.10 38.87
C VAL A 138 -0.02 -8.90 40.24
N LYS A 139 -1.01 -8.01 40.32
CA LYS A 139 -1.89 -7.85 41.48
C LYS A 139 -2.95 -8.96 41.40
N GLU A 140 -2.76 -10.03 42.17
CA GLU A 140 -3.73 -11.12 42.28
C GLU A 140 -5.09 -10.58 42.77
N LEU A 141 -6.06 -10.47 41.85
CA LEU A 141 -7.47 -10.27 42.21
C LEU A 141 -8.18 -11.60 42.01
N PRO A 142 -8.95 -12.07 43.01
CA PRO A 142 -9.54 -13.39 42.99
C PRO A 142 -10.57 -13.49 41.86
N ILE A 143 -10.29 -14.39 40.91
CA ILE A 143 -11.20 -14.78 39.84
C ILE A 143 -12.29 -15.65 40.44
N VAL A 144 -13.44 -15.08 40.82
CA VAL A 144 -14.74 -15.76 40.72
C VAL A 144 -15.87 -14.72 40.68
N ALA A 145 -16.46 -14.51 39.51
CA ALA A 145 -17.88 -14.25 39.37
C ALA A 145 -18.26 -14.75 37.97
N GLU A 146 -19.04 -15.84 37.89
CA GLU A 146 -19.73 -16.19 36.65
C GLU A 146 -20.59 -14.98 36.25
N PRO A 147 -20.28 -14.29 35.14
CA PRO A 147 -21.03 -13.11 34.78
C PRO A 147 -22.41 -13.54 34.30
N ASP A 148 -23.45 -12.97 34.93
CA ASP A 148 -24.82 -13.07 34.44
C ASP A 148 -24.86 -12.62 32.97
N ILE A 149 -25.30 -13.53 32.10
CA ILE A 149 -25.26 -13.44 30.64
C ILE A 149 -26.12 -12.29 30.10
N THR A 150 -26.93 -11.67 30.96
CA THR A 150 -27.83 -10.57 30.61
C THR A 150 -27.16 -9.18 30.63
N ASP A 151 -25.99 -9.03 31.27
CA ASP A 151 -25.26 -7.75 31.28
C ASP A 151 -24.14 -7.74 30.22
N THR A 152 -24.41 -7.04 29.12
CA THR A 152 -23.51 -6.93 27.96
C THR A 152 -22.22 -6.19 28.27
N SER A 153 -22.23 -5.32 29.31
CA SER A 153 -21.06 -4.54 29.69
C SER A 153 -20.02 -5.42 30.39
N ILE A 154 -20.47 -6.27 31.33
CA ILE A 154 -19.60 -7.20 32.07
C ILE A 154 -18.98 -8.22 31.13
N TRP A 155 -19.76 -8.80 30.20
CA TRP A 155 -19.22 -9.73 29.19
C TRP A 155 -18.11 -9.10 28.33
N TYR A 156 -18.28 -7.83 27.93
CA TYR A 156 -17.30 -7.11 27.13
C TYR A 156 -15.98 -6.87 27.89
N TYR A 157 -16.06 -6.52 29.18
CA TYR A 157 -14.88 -6.36 30.03
C TYR A 157 -14.18 -7.69 30.30
N THR A 158 -14.93 -8.78 30.58
CA THR A 158 -14.35 -10.11 30.81
C THR A 158 -13.65 -10.65 29.58
N ARG A 159 -14.22 -10.43 28.38
CA ARG A 159 -13.60 -10.89 27.13
C ARG A 159 -12.33 -10.11 26.77
N ARG A 160 -12.32 -8.79 27.02
CA ARG A 160 -11.12 -7.95 26.83
C ARG A 160 -10.00 -8.32 27.80
N TYR A 161 -10.35 -8.73 29.02
CA TYR A 161 -9.40 -9.22 30.02
C TYR A 161 -8.85 -10.61 29.68
N GLN A 162 -9.68 -11.52 29.14
CA GLN A 162 -9.21 -12.82 28.66
C GLN A 162 -8.28 -12.70 27.45
N SER A 163 -8.50 -11.73 26.55
CA SER A 163 -7.55 -11.49 25.46
C SER A 163 -6.19 -10.98 25.94
N THR A 164 -6.16 -10.13 26.98
CA THR A 164 -4.87 -9.66 27.55
C THR A 164 -4.12 -10.78 28.27
N LEU A 165 -4.83 -11.69 28.94
CA LEU A 165 -4.21 -12.89 29.54
C LEU A 165 -3.64 -13.85 28.48
N GLY A 166 -4.27 -13.94 27.31
CA GLY A 166 -3.77 -14.74 26.18
C GLY A 166 -2.44 -14.21 25.63
N ASP A 167 -2.29 -12.89 25.55
CA ASP A 167 -1.06 -12.23 25.12
C ASP A 167 0.06 -12.36 26.18
N GLU A 168 -0.30 -12.35 27.46
CA GLU A 168 0.64 -12.54 28.58
C GLU A 168 1.15 -13.99 28.69
N TRP A 169 0.29 -14.99 28.51
CA TRP A 169 0.72 -16.40 28.47
C TRP A 169 1.68 -16.68 27.31
N LEU A 170 1.42 -16.06 26.15
CA LEU A 170 2.31 -16.15 25.00
C LEU A 170 3.67 -15.47 25.26
N CYS A 171 3.68 -14.36 25.98
CA CYS A 171 4.92 -13.72 26.43
C CYS A 171 5.70 -14.60 27.42
N GLU A 172 5.03 -15.23 28.39
CA GLU A 172 5.70 -16.15 29.31
C GLU A 172 6.30 -17.37 28.60
N GLN A 173 5.54 -17.99 27.69
CA GLN A 173 6.01 -19.10 26.85
C GLN A 173 7.23 -18.69 26.00
N ALA A 174 7.20 -17.48 25.42
CA ALA A 174 8.33 -16.95 24.67
C ALA A 174 9.56 -16.72 25.57
N ILE A 175 9.39 -16.17 26.78
CA ILE A 175 10.46 -15.97 27.76
C ILE A 175 11.04 -17.32 28.22
N GLU A 176 10.21 -18.32 28.43
CA GLU A 176 10.64 -19.64 28.90
C GLU A 176 11.39 -20.41 27.81
N ALA A 177 10.88 -20.41 26.57
CA ALA A 177 11.58 -20.94 25.40
C ALA A 177 12.96 -20.26 25.23
N TYR A 178 13.01 -18.95 25.47
CA TYR A 178 14.23 -18.17 25.42
C TYR A 178 15.25 -18.59 26.50
N ARG A 179 14.80 -18.78 27.75
CA ARG A 179 15.63 -19.26 28.85
C ARG A 179 16.19 -20.65 28.58
N HIS A 180 15.37 -21.55 28.03
CA HIS A 180 15.81 -22.88 27.63
C HIS A 180 16.90 -22.84 26.53
N ALA A 181 16.71 -22.00 25.51
CA ALA A 181 17.72 -21.81 24.46
C ALA A 181 19.03 -21.24 25.01
N ALA A 182 18.96 -20.27 25.93
CA ALA A 182 20.14 -19.72 26.59
C ALA A 182 20.87 -20.75 27.48
N ALA A 183 20.13 -21.57 28.23
CA ALA A 183 20.69 -22.65 29.04
C ALA A 183 21.37 -23.72 28.16
N GLN A 184 20.76 -24.09 27.04
CA GLN A 184 21.37 -25.01 26.06
C GLN A 184 22.65 -24.43 25.46
N ALA A 185 22.67 -23.13 25.10
CA ALA A 185 23.86 -22.47 24.61
C ALA A 185 25.00 -22.47 25.65
N ALA A 186 24.67 -22.29 26.94
CA ALA A 186 25.64 -22.37 28.03
C ALA A 186 26.21 -23.79 28.25
N ILE A 187 25.38 -24.83 28.10
CA ILE A 187 25.78 -26.24 28.23
C ILE A 187 26.65 -26.69 27.04
N VAL A 188 26.32 -26.23 25.82
CA VAL A 188 27.08 -26.55 24.60
C VAL A 188 28.47 -25.89 24.60
N GLY A 189 28.69 -24.91 25.48
CA GLY A 189 29.96 -24.25 25.66
C GLY A 189 30.20 -23.20 24.59
N ASP A 190 30.46 -21.96 25.03
CA ASP A 190 30.86 -20.88 24.13
C ASP A 190 32.28 -21.15 23.63
N THR A 191 32.39 -21.76 22.44
CA THR A 191 33.68 -22.07 21.79
C THR A 191 34.40 -20.83 21.26
N HIS A 192 33.87 -19.63 21.52
CA HIS A 192 34.40 -18.35 21.07
C HIS A 192 34.68 -17.38 22.23
N ARG A 193 35.63 -17.75 23.08
CA ARG A 193 36.36 -16.80 23.93
C ARG A 193 37.77 -16.58 23.41
#